data_AF-A0AA45W2W7-F1
#
_entry.id   AF-A0AA45W2W7-F1
#
_cell.length_a   1.000
_cell.length_b   1.000
_cell.length_c   1.000
_cell.angle_alpha   90.00
_cell.angle_beta   90.00
_cell.angle_gamma   90.00
#
_symmetry.space_group_name_H-M   'P 1'
#
loop_
_entity.id
_entity.type
_entity.pdbx_description
1 polymer ?
#
loop_
_entity_poly.entity_id
_entity_poly.type
_entity_poly.pdbx_seq_one_letter_code
_entity_poly.pdbx_strand_id
1 'polypeptide(L)'
;MLFLNHGAGRPYKPESFANWFKDQCIAAGLPHCSIHGLRKAGATRLAEHGASEYEIMAFLAHKTPHEAATYTKAAGRARLADGGMSKLPSYQKLQGNHDLQASEKKGK
;
A
#
# COMPACT_ATOMS: atom_id res chain seq x y z
N MET A 1 3.35 -21.69 -7.79
CA MET A 1 2.50 -22.73 -8.41
C MET A 1 1.04 -22.30 -8.22
N LEU A 2 0.21 -22.32 -9.25
CA LEU A 2 -1.20 -21.88 -9.21
C LEU A 2 -2.11 -23.11 -9.10
N PHE A 3 -3.04 -23.13 -8.14
CA PHE A 3 -3.91 -24.29 -7.84
C PHE A 3 -5.38 -24.09 -8.25
N LEU A 4 -5.67 -23.06 -9.05
CA LEU A 4 -7.02 -22.77 -9.50
C LEU A 4 -7.36 -23.61 -10.73
N ASN A 5 -8.53 -24.22 -10.73
CA ASN A 5 -9.06 -24.97 -11.87
C ASN A 5 -10.10 -24.15 -12.65
N HIS A 6 -10.17 -24.33 -13.97
CA HIS A 6 -11.30 -23.82 -14.77
C HIS A 6 -12.43 -24.85 -14.83
N GLY A 7 -13.56 -24.50 -15.46
CA GLY A 7 -14.84 -25.26 -15.49
C GLY A 7 -14.83 -26.73 -15.95
N ALA A 8 -13.66 -27.33 -16.22
CA ALA A 8 -13.50 -28.76 -16.48
C ALA A 8 -12.53 -29.46 -15.48
N GLY A 9 -12.27 -28.85 -14.32
CA GLY A 9 -11.34 -29.38 -13.32
C GLY A 9 -9.86 -29.33 -13.73
N ARG A 10 -9.55 -28.67 -14.86
CA ARG A 10 -8.18 -28.51 -15.34
C ARG A 10 -7.52 -27.30 -14.70
N PRO A 11 -6.26 -27.41 -14.22
CA PRO A 11 -5.56 -26.30 -13.62
C PRO A 11 -5.28 -25.22 -14.65
N TYR A 12 -5.39 -23.96 -14.21
CA TYR A 12 -4.94 -22.83 -15.00
C TYR A 12 -3.42 -22.82 -15.13
N LYS A 13 -2.94 -22.48 -16.33
CA LYS A 13 -1.60 -21.91 -16.49
C LYS A 13 -1.61 -20.47 -15.97
N PRO A 14 -0.51 -19.97 -15.37
CA PRO A 14 -0.45 -18.61 -14.84
C PRO A 14 -0.88 -17.53 -15.85
N GLU A 15 -0.41 -17.64 -17.09
CA GLU A 15 -0.69 -16.68 -18.16
C GLU A 15 -2.17 -16.72 -18.56
N SER A 16 -2.73 -17.92 -18.69
CA SER A 16 -4.14 -18.12 -19.04
C SER A 16 -5.07 -17.58 -17.94
N PHE A 17 -4.69 -17.73 -16.67
CA PHE A 17 -5.46 -17.16 -15.57
C PHE A 17 -5.41 -15.63 -15.55
N ALA A 18 -4.22 -15.05 -15.78
CA ALA A 18 -4.06 -13.60 -15.83
C ALA A 18 -4.90 -12.97 -16.95
N ASN A 19 -4.94 -13.61 -18.14
CA ASN A 19 -5.79 -13.19 -19.25
C ASN A 19 -7.27 -13.31 -18.92
N TRP A 20 -7.71 -14.47 -18.41
CA TRP A 20 -9.10 -14.66 -18.00
C TRP A 20 -9.53 -13.60 -16.98
N PHE A 21 -8.70 -13.33 -15.97
CA PHE A 21 -8.99 -12.31 -14.95
C PHE A 21 -9.08 -10.91 -15.59
N LYS A 22 -8.21 -10.60 -16.56
CA LYS A 22 -8.27 -9.35 -17.30
C LYS A 22 -9.58 -9.20 -18.08
N ASP A 23 -10.04 -10.26 -18.73
CA ASP A 23 -11.32 -10.27 -19.43
C ASP A 23 -12.49 -10.02 -18.47
N GLN A 24 -12.44 -10.60 -17.26
CA GLN A 24 -13.45 -10.33 -16.23
C GLN A 24 -13.41 -8.85 -15.78
N CYS A 25 -12.22 -8.26 -15.63
CA CYS A 25 -12.10 -6.84 -15.32
C CYS A 25 -12.69 -5.96 -16.43
N ILE A 26 -12.48 -6.30 -17.71
CA ILE A 26 -13.05 -5.56 -18.84
C ILE A 26 -14.58 -5.69 -18.84
N ALA A 27 -15.12 -6.90 -18.66
CA ALA A 27 -16.56 -7.14 -18.57
C ALA A 27 -17.22 -6.36 -17.41
N ALA A 28 -16.49 -6.17 -16.31
CA ALA A 28 -16.92 -5.36 -15.16
C ALA A 28 -16.74 -3.83 -15.35
N GLY A 29 -16.27 -3.36 -16.51
CA GLY A 29 -16.04 -1.93 -16.76
C GLY A 29 -14.76 -1.38 -16.10
N LEU A 30 -13.82 -2.25 -15.71
CA LEU A 30 -12.55 -1.90 -15.04
C LEU A 30 -11.33 -2.26 -15.90
N PRO A 31 -11.19 -1.72 -17.13
CA PRO A 31 -10.15 -2.14 -18.08
C PRO A 31 -8.73 -1.79 -17.64
N HIS A 32 -8.55 -0.97 -16.60
CA HIS A 32 -7.24 -0.63 -16.03
C HIS A 32 -6.79 -1.63 -14.95
N CYS A 33 -7.69 -2.47 -14.44
CA CYS A 33 -7.36 -3.47 -13.42
C CYS A 33 -6.70 -4.71 -14.03
N SER A 34 -5.94 -5.42 -13.21
CA SER A 34 -5.30 -6.69 -13.52
C SER A 34 -4.97 -7.43 -12.23
N ILE A 35 -4.69 -8.73 -12.33
CA ILE A 35 -4.27 -9.52 -11.17
C ILE A 35 -2.95 -9.04 -10.57
N HIS A 36 -2.00 -8.64 -11.42
CA HIS A 36 -0.73 -8.06 -10.98
C HIS A 36 -0.97 -6.75 -10.24
N GLY A 37 -1.84 -5.89 -10.77
CA GLY A 37 -2.25 -4.65 -10.11
C GLY A 37 -2.91 -4.91 -8.74
N LEU A 38 -3.76 -5.93 -8.63
CA LEU A 38 -4.40 -6.32 -7.37
C LEU A 38 -3.36 -6.71 -6.31
N ARG A 39 -2.35 -7.49 -6.69
CA ARG A 39 -1.25 -7.88 -5.81
C ARG A 39 -0.44 -6.67 -5.33
N LYS A 40 -0.12 -5.72 -6.22
CA LYS A 40 0.54 -4.47 -5.84
C LYS A 40 -0.32 -3.63 -4.89
N ALA A 41 -1.62 -3.53 -5.16
CA ALA A 41 -2.56 -2.79 -4.31
C ALA A 41 -2.62 -3.39 -2.89
N GLY A 42 -2.58 -4.72 -2.76
CA GLY A 42 -2.48 -5.40 -1.46
C GLY A 42 -1.22 -5.00 -0.69
N ALA A 43 -0.06 -5.00 -1.34
CA ALA A 43 1.20 -4.57 -0.72
C ALA A 43 1.19 -3.09 -0.33
N THR A 44 0.61 -2.21 -1.17
CA THR A 44 0.41 -0.79 -0.82
C THR A 44 -0.44 -0.63 0.44
N ARG A 45 -1.58 -1.31 0.51
CA ARG A 45 -2.46 -1.25 1.70
C ARG A 45 -1.75 -1.74 2.95
N LEU A 46 -1.02 -2.87 2.87
CA LEU A 46 -0.22 -3.36 3.99
C LEU A 46 0.79 -2.31 4.47
N ALA A 47 1.52 -1.68 3.54
CA ALA A 47 2.48 -0.62 3.88
C ALA A 47 1.81 0.60 4.51
N GLU A 48 0.66 1.04 3.99
CA GLU A 48 -0.12 2.15 4.54
C GLU A 48 -0.61 1.87 5.96
N HIS A 49 -0.89 0.61 6.29
CA HIS A 49 -1.23 0.15 7.63
C HIS A 49 -0.01 -0.18 8.51
N GLY A 50 1.20 0.15 8.07
CA GLY A 50 2.41 0.03 8.87
C GLY A 50 3.05 -1.36 8.88
N ALA A 51 2.68 -2.24 7.95
CA ALA A 51 3.38 -3.50 7.77
C ALA A 51 4.86 -3.25 7.45
N SER A 52 5.71 -4.06 8.06
CA SER A 52 7.15 -4.09 7.82
C SER A 52 7.48 -4.62 6.43
N GLU A 53 8.72 -4.36 6.00
CA GLU A 53 9.24 -4.81 4.72
C GLU A 53 9.20 -6.34 4.59
N TYR A 54 9.48 -7.08 5.68
CA TYR A 54 9.45 -8.54 5.69
C TYR A 54 8.02 -9.12 5.68
N GLU A 55 7.05 -8.47 6.32
CA GLU A 55 5.64 -8.88 6.23
C GLU A 55 5.11 -8.72 4.81
N ILE A 56 5.45 -7.61 4.15
CA ILE A 56 5.10 -7.38 2.73
C ILE A 56 5.85 -8.37 1.83
N MET A 57 7.12 -8.67 2.11
CA MET A 57 7.89 -9.69 1.38
C MET A 57 7.23 -11.07 1.46
N ALA A 58 6.78 -11.47 2.66
CA ALA A 58 6.07 -12.72 2.88
C ALA A 58 4.73 -12.76 2.15
N PHE A 59 3.95 -11.68 2.21
CA PHE A 59 2.69 -11.54 1.46
C PHE A 59 2.90 -11.65 -0.05
N LEU A 60 3.94 -11.01 -0.58
CA LEU A 60 4.32 -11.09 -1.99
C LEU A 60 5.01 -12.42 -2.32
N ALA A 61 5.37 -13.27 -1.36
CA ALA A 61 6.18 -14.46 -1.61
C ALA A 61 7.46 -14.16 -2.42
N HIS A 62 8.10 -13.02 -2.14
CA HIS A 62 9.37 -12.66 -2.77
C HIS A 62 10.54 -13.29 -2.02
N LYS A 63 11.61 -13.59 -2.77
CA LYS A 63 12.85 -14.14 -2.18
C LYS A 63 13.71 -13.07 -1.51
N THR A 64 13.57 -11.82 -1.97
CA THR A 64 14.36 -10.69 -1.47
C THR A 64 13.43 -9.55 -1.08
N PRO A 65 13.84 -8.70 -0.12
CA PRO A 65 13.00 -7.65 0.39
C PRO A 65 12.97 -6.40 -0.52
N HIS A 66 13.83 -6.34 -1.56
CA HIS A 66 14.01 -5.17 -2.41
C HIS A 66 12.70 -4.60 -2.98
N GLU A 67 11.82 -5.44 -3.53
CA GLU A 67 10.54 -4.98 -4.05
C GLU A 67 9.56 -4.56 -2.93
N ALA A 68 9.63 -5.21 -1.76
CA ALA A 68 8.82 -4.84 -0.60
C ALA A 68 9.20 -3.46 -0.05
N ALA A 69 10.51 -3.13 -0.08
CA ALA A 69 11.05 -1.83 0.33
C ALA A 69 10.39 -0.65 -0.39
N THR A 70 10.03 -0.83 -1.67
CA THR A 70 9.38 0.23 -2.44
C THR A 70 8.05 0.65 -1.82
N TYR A 71 7.27 -0.31 -1.31
CA TYR A 71 5.97 -0.02 -0.70
C TYR A 71 6.12 0.66 0.67
N THR A 72 7.03 0.16 1.52
CA THR A 72 7.27 0.76 2.84
C THR A 72 7.85 2.17 2.73
N LYS A 73 8.76 2.42 1.78
CA LYS A 73 9.30 3.74 1.51
C LYS A 73 8.22 4.71 1.02
N ALA A 74 7.33 4.25 0.14
CA ALA A 74 6.23 5.07 -0.36
C ALA A 74 5.27 5.47 0.76
N ALA A 75 4.79 4.51 1.55
CA ALA A 75 3.87 4.76 2.67
C ALA A 75 4.52 5.58 3.80
N GLY A 76 5.79 5.30 4.11
CA GLY A 76 6.52 5.97 5.17
C GLY A 76 6.96 7.40 4.87
N ARG A 77 6.95 7.83 3.60
CA ARG A 77 7.57 9.11 3.21
C ARG A 77 6.95 10.32 3.90
N ALA A 78 5.61 10.39 3.96
CA ALA A 78 4.91 11.48 4.62
C ALA A 78 5.17 11.47 6.14
N ARG A 79 5.00 10.31 6.78
CA ARG A 79 5.24 10.13 8.22
C ARG A 79 6.68 10.46 8.63
N LEU A 80 7.66 10.07 7.82
CA LEU A 80 9.07 10.38 8.05
C LEU A 80 9.36 11.87 7.85
N ALA A 81 8.70 12.53 6.90
CA ALA A 81 8.81 13.97 6.72
C ALA A 81 8.27 14.70 7.96
N ASP A 82 7.07 14.37 8.43
CA ASP A 82 6.46 14.97 9.62
C ASP A 82 7.30 14.70 10.88
N GLY A 83 7.71 13.44 11.08
CA GLY A 83 8.55 13.04 12.21
C GLY A 83 9.99 13.57 12.12
N GLY A 84 10.46 13.97 10.95
CA GLY A 84 11.72 14.67 10.75
C GLY A 84 11.59 16.15 11.12
N MET A 85 10.53 16.79 10.60
CA MET A 85 10.24 18.19 10.86
C MET A 85 9.99 18.46 12.36
N SER A 86 9.33 17.51 13.06
CA SER A 86 9.10 17.61 14.50
C SER A 86 10.36 17.65 15.37
N LYS A 87 11.51 17.21 14.85
CA LYS A 87 12.79 17.28 15.56
C LYS A 87 13.47 18.64 15.46
N LEU A 88 12.98 19.54 14.60
CA LEU A 88 13.56 20.87 14.46
C LEU A 88 13.02 21.82 15.55
N PRO A 89 13.90 22.58 16.25
CA PRO A 89 13.49 23.51 17.31
C PRO A 89 12.45 24.54 16.85
N SER A 90 12.54 24.97 15.58
CA SER A 90 11.64 25.94 14.96
C SER A 90 10.22 25.42 14.78
N TYR A 91 10.08 24.12 14.47
CA TYR A 91 8.78 23.49 14.28
C TYR A 91 8.05 23.28 15.61
N GLN A 92 8.79 22.96 16.68
CA GLN A 92 8.23 22.82 18.02
C GLN A 92 7.68 24.15 18.57
N LYS A 93 8.34 25.28 18.26
CA LYS A 93 7.82 26.64 18.55
C LYS A 93 6.54 26.97 17.77
N LEU A 94 6.42 26.51 16.52
CA LEU A 94 5.22 26.73 15.70
C LEU A 94 4.02 25.91 16.21
N GLN A 95 4.22 24.64 16.58
CA GLN A 95 3.15 23.82 17.18
C GLN A 95 2.67 24.38 18.52
N GLY A 96 3.60 24.77 19.40
CA GLY A 96 3.26 25.40 20.68
C GLY A 96 2.44 26.69 20.54
N ASN A 97 2.67 27.48 19.48
CA ASN A 97 1.85 28.66 19.19
C ASN A 97 0.45 28.33 18.63
N HIS A 98 0.31 27.24 17.89
CA HIS A 98 -0.97 26.82 17.30
C HIS A 98 -1.92 26.24 18.37
N ASP A 99 -1.38 25.51 19.34
CA ASP A 99 -2.13 24.96 20.48
C ASP A 99 -2.62 26.07 21.43
N LEU A 100 -1.84 27.14 21.59
CA LEU A 100 -2.25 28.33 22.36
C LEU A 100 -3.43 29.06 21.69
N GLN A 101 -3.39 29.27 20.37
CA GLN A 101 -4.46 29.94 19.62
C GLN A 101 -5.75 29.10 19.50
N ALA A 102 -5.66 27.77 19.51
CA ALA A 102 -6.82 26.88 19.50
C ALA A 102 -7.57 26.89 20.84
N SER A 103 -6.86 27.13 21.95
CA SER A 103 -7.45 27.27 23.29
C SER A 103 -8.25 28.57 23.46
N GLU A 104 -7.80 29.67 22.82
CA GLU A 104 -8.44 30.98 22.91
C GLU A 104 -9.76 31.09 22.15
N LYS A 105 -9.98 30.26 21.10
CA LYS A 105 -11.22 30.27 20.32
C LYS A 105 -12.36 29.42 20.91
N LYS A 106 -12.10 28.60 21.93
CA LYS A 106 -13.12 27.73 22.55
C LYS A 106 -13.82 28.36 23.77
N GLY A 107 -13.43 29.59 24.15
CA GLY A 107 -13.95 30.32 25.30
C GLY A 107 -14.84 31.53 24.97
N LYS A 108 -15.37 31.63 23.74
CA LYS A 108 -16.37 32.64 23.36
C LYS A 108 -17.65 31.96 22.87
#